data_AF-A0AAV7K270-F1
#
_entry.id   AF-A0AAV7K270-F1
#
_cell.length_a   1.000
_cell.length_b   1.000
_cell.length_c   1.000
_cell.angle_alpha   90.00
_cell.angle_beta   90.00
_cell.angle_gamma   90.00
#
_symmetry.space_group_name_H-M   'P 1'
#
loop_
_entity.id
_entity.type
_entity.pdbx_description
1 polymer ?
#
loop_
_entity_poly.entity_id
_entity_poly.type
_entity_poly.pdbx_seq_one_letter_code
_entity_poly.pdbx_strand_id
1 'polypeptide(L)'
;MGRFVLKNLLSSVGLDHNQVVGMKANDLQSHLAENGLDREAILSIKRLRKRERIKRKSGREADILISNVIDLKVIKSNLESEKEFLQREIQFYLTHLHFEKYNM
;
A
#
# COMPACT_ATOMS: atom_id res chain seq x y z
N MET A 1 -21.50 11.19 14.07
CA MET A 1 -22.75 11.54 13.36
C MET A 1 -22.65 11.46 11.81
N GLY A 2 -21.61 11.97 11.14
CA GLY A 2 -21.63 12.15 9.67
C GLY A 2 -21.61 10.92 8.73
N ARG A 3 -21.09 9.75 9.15
CA ARG A 3 -21.02 8.55 8.26
C ARG A 3 -22.38 7.88 8.03
N PHE A 4 -23.25 7.86 9.03
CA PHE A 4 -24.58 7.28 8.92
C PHE A 4 -25.49 8.10 8.00
N VAL A 5 -25.43 9.44 8.12
CA VAL A 5 -26.19 10.35 7.27
C VAL A 5 -25.77 10.22 5.80
N LEU A 6 -24.46 10.13 5.51
CA LEU A 6 -23.97 9.92 4.15
C LEU A 6 -24.36 8.56 3.57
N LYS A 7 -24.38 7.50 4.39
CA LYS A 7 -24.85 6.19 3.94
C LYS A 7 -26.33 6.24 3.55
N ASN A 8 -27.16 6.90 4.35
CA ASN A 8 -28.58 7.07 4.05
C ASN A 8 -28.81 7.94 2.80
N LEU A 9 -28.03 9.01 2.62
CA LEU A 9 -28.07 9.85 1.41
C LEU A 9 -27.67 9.12 0.13
N LEU A 10 -26.69 8.20 0.21
CA LEU A 10 -26.30 7.39 -0.93
C LEU A 10 -27.38 6.35 -1.25
N SER A 11 -27.91 5.68 -0.23
CA SER A 11 -29.00 4.72 -0.38
C SER A 11 -30.29 5.36 -0.91
N SER A 12 -30.60 6.61 -0.56
CA SER A 12 -31.77 7.32 -1.07
C SER A 12 -31.69 7.63 -2.57
N VAL A 13 -30.49 7.63 -3.16
CA VAL A 13 -30.27 7.78 -4.61
C VAL A 13 -29.85 6.47 -5.28
N GLY A 14 -30.04 5.34 -4.60
CA GLY A 14 -29.74 4.01 -5.15
C GLY A 14 -28.25 3.75 -5.39
N LEU A 15 -27.36 4.51 -4.73
CA LEU A 15 -25.92 4.36 -4.87
C LEU A 15 -25.33 3.71 -3.62
N ASP A 16 -24.33 2.86 -3.83
CA ASP A 16 -23.44 2.39 -2.78
C ASP A 16 -22.10 3.14 -2.78
N HIS A 17 -21.29 2.89 -1.74
CA HIS A 17 -19.99 3.54 -1.58
C HIS A 17 -18.99 3.18 -2.69
N ASN A 18 -19.04 1.97 -3.24
CA ASN A 18 -18.14 1.51 -4.29
C ASN A 18 -18.50 2.12 -5.65
N GLN A 19 -19.79 2.20 -5.96
CA GLN A 19 -20.33 2.81 -7.17
C GLN A 19 -19.97 4.29 -7.25
N VAL A 20 -20.16 5.05 -6.16
CA VAL A 20 -19.78 6.48 -6.10
C VAL A 20 -18.30 6.70 -6.38
N VAL A 21 -17.43 5.81 -5.88
CA VAL A 21 -15.98 5.92 -6.10
C VAL A 21 -15.59 5.55 -7.53
N GLY A 22 -16.29 4.58 -8.13
CA GLY A 22 -16.02 4.03 -9.47
C GLY A 22 -16.64 4.80 -10.65
N MET A 23 -17.81 5.43 -10.50
CA MET A 23 -18.50 6.18 -11.56
C MET A 23 -17.65 7.32 -12.10
N LYS A 24 -17.82 7.74 -13.36
CA LYS A 24 -17.16 8.96 -13.85
C LYS A 24 -17.70 10.19 -13.12
N ALA A 25 -16.93 11.29 -13.13
CA ALA A 25 -17.33 12.51 -12.43
C ALA A 25 -18.63 13.09 -13.00
N ASN A 26 -18.78 13.05 -14.33
CA ASN A 26 -19.95 13.56 -15.03
C ASN A 26 -21.17 12.70 -14.76
N ASP A 27 -21.06 11.37 -14.90
CA ASP A 27 -22.15 10.43 -14.64
C ASP A 27 -22.67 10.54 -13.19
N LEU A 28 -21.74 10.64 -12.23
CA LEU A 28 -22.11 10.88 -10.83
C LEU A 28 -22.80 12.23 -10.66
N GLN A 29 -22.34 13.27 -11.35
CA GLN A 29 -22.94 14.60 -11.22
C GLN A 29 -24.35 14.67 -11.82
N SER A 30 -24.58 14.03 -12.97
CA SER A 30 -25.91 13.90 -13.56
C SER A 30 -26.83 13.10 -12.66
N HIS A 31 -26.39 11.93 -12.18
CA HIS A 31 -27.18 11.07 -11.29
C HIS A 31 -27.61 11.79 -10.01
N LEU A 32 -26.70 12.53 -9.37
CA LEU A 32 -27.02 13.27 -8.15
C LEU A 32 -27.98 14.45 -8.42
N ALA A 33 -27.89 15.08 -9.60
CA ALA A 33 -28.77 16.17 -10.00
C ALA A 33 -30.19 15.66 -10.38
N GLU A 34 -30.26 14.53 -11.09
CA GLU A 34 -31.52 13.86 -11.47
C GLU A 34 -32.31 13.39 -10.25
N ASN A 35 -31.61 13.02 -9.16
CA ASN A 35 -32.23 12.63 -7.90
C ASN A 35 -32.56 13.83 -6.98
N GLY A 36 -32.41 15.07 -7.46
CA GLY A 36 -32.83 16.27 -6.75
C GLY A 36 -32.10 16.52 -5.42
N LEU A 37 -30.87 16.01 -5.27
CA LEU A 37 -30.09 16.24 -4.06
C LEU A 37 -29.71 17.71 -3.93
N ASP A 38 -29.79 18.21 -2.70
CA ASP A 38 -29.33 19.56 -2.40
C ASP A 38 -27.81 19.70 -2.62
N ARG A 39 -27.37 20.96 -2.71
CA ARG A 39 -25.97 21.30 -2.97
C ARG A 39 -25.04 20.76 -1.87
N GLU A 40 -25.48 20.71 -0.61
CA GLU A 40 -24.65 20.25 0.52
C GLU A 40 -24.48 18.73 0.54
N ALA A 41 -25.52 17.98 0.19
CA ALA A 41 -25.51 16.54 0.01
C ALA A 41 -24.58 16.16 -1.14
N ILE A 42 -24.66 16.86 -2.27
CA ILE A 42 -23.74 16.67 -3.41
C ILE A 42 -22.29 16.93 -2.98
N LEU A 43 -22.02 18.02 -2.27
CA LEU A 43 -20.67 18.34 -1.78
C LEU A 43 -20.16 17.28 -0.79
N SER A 44 -21.02 16.79 0.08
CA SER A 44 -20.71 15.73 1.05
C SER A 44 -20.31 14.43 0.35
N ILE A 45 -21.07 14.03 -0.67
CA ILE A 45 -20.78 12.84 -1.49
C ILE A 45 -19.46 13.01 -2.27
N LYS A 46 -19.21 14.20 -2.87
CA LYS A 46 -17.93 14.50 -3.54
C LYS A 46 -16.74 14.45 -2.57
N ARG A 47 -16.87 14.97 -1.35
CA ARG A 47 -15.83 14.90 -0.31
C ARG A 47 -15.58 13.46 0.15
N LEU A 48 -16.62 12.66 0.32
CA LEU A 48 -16.50 11.23 0.62
C LEU A 48 -15.74 10.52 -0.50
N ARG A 49 -16.17 10.71 -1.76
CA ARG A 49 -15.52 10.14 -2.93
C ARG A 49 -14.03 10.46 -3.00
N LYS A 50 -13.66 11.72 -2.75
CA LYS A 50 -12.25 12.14 -2.72
C LYS A 50 -11.47 11.42 -1.63
N ARG A 51 -12.01 11.37 -0.40
CA ARG A 51 -11.38 10.68 0.74
C ARG A 51 -11.17 9.19 0.47
N GLU A 52 -12.16 8.51 -0.08
CA GLU A 52 -12.06 7.07 -0.39
C GLU A 52 -11.07 6.79 -1.52
N ARG A 53 -10.99 7.64 -2.56
CA ARG A 53 -9.95 7.51 -3.60
C ARG A 53 -8.54 7.69 -3.02
N ILE A 54 -8.35 8.65 -2.12
CA ILE A 54 -7.08 8.84 -1.42
C ILE A 54 -6.75 7.61 -0.58
N LYS A 55 -7.70 7.10 0.21
CA LYS A 55 -7.52 5.91 1.05
C LYS A 55 -7.16 4.66 0.23
N ARG A 56 -7.78 4.47 -0.94
CA ARG A 56 -7.44 3.35 -1.85
C ARG A 56 -6.04 3.50 -2.45
N LYS A 57 -5.62 4.72 -2.78
CA LYS A 57 -4.25 4.99 -3.24
C LYS A 57 -3.23 4.75 -2.14
N SER A 58 -3.47 5.29 -0.94
CA SER A 58 -2.58 5.07 0.21
C SER A 58 -2.54 3.60 0.64
N GLY A 59 -3.65 2.86 0.49
CA GLY A 59 -3.67 1.41 0.70
C GLY A 59 -2.77 0.68 -0.28
N ARG A 60 -2.88 0.99 -1.58
CA ARG A 60 -1.97 0.42 -2.60
C ARG A 60 -0.52 0.79 -2.38
N GLU A 61 -0.24 2.04 -1.98
CA GLU A 61 1.12 2.48 -1.63
C GLU A 61 1.66 1.70 -0.44
N ALA A 62 0.83 1.46 0.60
CA ALA A 62 1.21 0.64 1.73
C ALA A 62 1.50 -0.81 1.32
N ASP A 63 0.67 -1.40 0.44
CA ASP A 63 0.88 -2.76 -0.07
C ASP A 63 2.21 -2.88 -0.85
N ILE A 64 2.52 -1.89 -1.70
CA ILE A 64 3.79 -1.81 -2.44
C ILE A 64 4.97 -1.68 -1.47
N LEU A 65 4.86 -0.80 -0.47
CA LEU A 65 5.91 -0.62 0.53
C LEU A 65 6.13 -1.89 1.35
N ILE A 66 5.07 -2.63 1.70
CA ILE A 66 5.17 -3.92 2.38
C ILE A 66 5.89 -4.94 1.51
N SER A 67 5.54 -5.05 0.22
CA SER A 67 6.24 -5.94 -0.72
C SER A 67 7.74 -5.60 -0.79
N ASN A 68 8.07 -4.32 -0.98
CA ASN A 68 9.46 -3.87 -1.05
C ASN A 68 10.23 -4.19 0.25
N VAL A 69 9.60 -4.05 1.42
CA VAL A 69 10.23 -4.39 2.70
C VAL A 69 10.50 -5.90 2.81
N ILE A 70 9.59 -6.74 2.30
CA ILE A 70 9.81 -8.20 2.24
C ILE A 70 11.00 -8.51 1.34
N ASP A 71 11.03 -7.94 0.13
CA ASP A 71 12.12 -8.17 -0.83
C ASP A 71 13.47 -7.71 -0.25
N LEU A 72 13.52 -6.54 0.38
CA LEU A 72 14.72 -6.03 1.04
C LEU A 72 15.20 -6.92 2.20
N LYS A 73 14.28 -7.51 2.96
CA LYS A 73 14.63 -8.47 4.02
C LYS A 73 15.27 -9.74 3.45
N VAL A 74 14.74 -10.24 2.34
CA VAL A 74 15.30 -11.41 1.65
C VAL A 74 16.70 -11.10 1.14
N ILE A 75 16.87 -9.97 0.44
CA ILE A 75 18.19 -9.54 -0.07
C ILE A 75 19.18 -9.40 1.09
N LYS A 76 18.79 -8.77 2.19
CA LYS A 76 19.63 -8.62 3.38
C LYS A 76 20.08 -9.98 3.93
N SER A 77 19.17 -10.94 4.08
CA SER A 77 19.48 -12.28 4.58
C SER A 77 20.48 -13.02 3.70
N ASN A 78 20.35 -12.86 2.37
CA ASN A 78 21.28 -13.47 1.42
C ASN A 78 22.68 -12.86 1.54
N LEU A 79 22.78 -11.53 1.64
CA LEU A 79 24.05 -10.83 1.82
C LEU A 79 24.72 -11.17 3.16
N GLU A 80 23.94 -11.35 4.23
CA GLU A 80 24.46 -11.81 5.53
C GLU A 80 25.04 -13.23 5.42
N SER A 81 24.35 -14.13 4.71
CA SER A 81 24.83 -15.50 4.48
C SER A 81 26.11 -15.54 3.64
N GLU A 82 26.19 -14.73 2.59
CA GLU A 82 27.39 -14.61 1.75
C GLU A 82 28.57 -14.03 2.54
N LYS A 83 28.32 -13.03 3.38
CA LYS A 83 29.35 -12.48 4.27
C LYS A 83 29.89 -13.54 5.23
N GLU A 84 29.02 -14.34 5.86
CA GLU A 84 29.44 -15.42 6.74
C GLU A 84 30.26 -16.48 6.00
N PHE A 85 29.86 -16.82 4.77
CA PHE A 85 30.60 -17.74 3.93
C PHE A 85 32.03 -17.23 3.66
N LEU A 86 32.17 -15.99 3.19
CA LEU A 86 33.47 -15.38 2.91
C LEU A 86 34.35 -15.27 4.16
N GLN A 87 33.75 -14.97 5.32
CA GLN A 87 34.50 -14.93 6.58
C GLN A 87 35.07 -16.31 6.95
N ARG A 88 34.32 -17.39 6.74
CA ARG A 88 34.81 -18.76 6.98
C ARG A 88 35.91 -19.14 6.01
N GLU A 89 35.79 -18.75 4.74
CA GLU A 89 36.80 -19.00 3.72
C GLU A 89 38.11 -18.29 4.03
N ILE A 90 38.06 -17.01 4.40
CA ILE A 90 39.24 -16.25 4.85
C ILE A 90 39.89 -16.92 6.06
N GLN A 91 39.09 -17.30 7.07
CA GLN A 91 39.60 -17.96 8.27
C GLN A 91 40.29 -19.29 7.95
N PHE A 92 39.75 -20.06 7.00
CA PHE A 92 40.36 -21.30 6.54
C PHE A 92 41.74 -21.04 5.93
N TYR A 93 41.86 -20.10 4.99
CA TYR A 93 43.14 -19.77 4.36
C TYR A 93 44.17 -19.23 5.37
N LEU A 94 43.76 -18.35 6.28
CA LEU A 94 44.65 -17.84 7.33
C LEU A 94 45.19 -18.96 8.23
N THR A 95 44.33 -19.92 8.58
CA THR A 95 44.72 -21.08 9.39
C THR A 95 45.70 -21.99 8.65
N HIS A 96 45.43 -22.25 7.36
CA HIS A 96 46.31 -23.06 6.52
C HIS A 96 47.69 -22.42 6.35
N LEU A 97 47.73 -21.11 6.05
CA LEU A 97 48.97 -20.37 5.85
C LEU A 97 49.78 -20.24 7.16
N HIS A 98 49.11 -20.12 8.31
CA HIS A 98 49.78 -20.22 9.61
C HIS A 98 50.35 -21.62 9.83
N PHE A 99 49.63 -22.68 9.50
CA PHE A 99 50.13 -24.04 9.66
C PHE A 99 51.39 -24.28 8.80
N GLU A 100 51.36 -23.87 7.54
CA GLU A 100 52.52 -23.99 6.62
C GLU A 100 53.73 -23.19 7.10
N LYS A 101 53.53 -21.99 7.65
CA LYS A 101 54.62 -21.09 8.05
C LYS A 101 55.34 -21.50 9.33
N TYR A 102 54.66 -22.20 10.24
CA TYR A 102 55.19 -22.47 11.59
C TYR A 102 55.38 -23.96 11.93
N ASN A 103 55.00 -24.88 11.03
CA ASN A 103 55.22 -26.32 11.20
C ASN A 103 56.12 -26.95 10.11
N MET A 104 56.82 -26.13 9.31
CA MET A 104 58.02 -26.49 8.54
C MET A 104 59.24 -25.85 9.18
#